data_AF-A0A7D3X6T2-F1
#
_entry.id   AF-A0A7D3X6T2-F1
#
_cell.length_a   1.000
_cell.length_b   1.000
_cell.length_c   1.000
_cell.angle_alpha   90.00
_cell.angle_beta   90.00
_cell.angle_gamma   90.00
#
_symmetry.space_group_name_H-M   'P 1'
#
loop_
_entity.id
_entity.type
_entity.pdbx_description
1 polymer ?
#
loop_
_entity_poly.entity_id
_entity_poly.type
_entity_poly.pdbx_seq_one_letter_code
_entity_poly.pdbx_strand_id
1 'polypeptide(L)'
;MQDDWRLLDQLTIQGGLRVDYQHPYGLFVLPRFSTLYKPTAWLAVRAGGGFGYKAPTIFSSTTEQQAYVNVLPSSRPSCAPKLPEAETPT
;
A
#
# COMPACT_ATOMS: atom_id res chain seq x y z
N MET A 1 11.38 -7.28 17.57
CA MET A 1 12.14 -8.42 18.11
C MET A 1 11.58 -9.70 17.52
N GLN A 2 12.42 -10.66 17.15
CA GLN A 2 11.99 -11.95 16.59
C GLN A 2 12.97 -13.04 17.04
N ASP A 3 12.42 -14.14 17.54
CA ASP A 3 13.15 -15.27 18.12
C ASP A 3 12.69 -16.59 17.51
N ASP A 4 13.65 -17.51 17.35
CA ASP A 4 13.46 -18.85 16.81
C ASP A 4 13.74 -19.91 17.88
N TRP A 5 12.75 -20.77 18.13
CA TRP A 5 12.84 -21.90 19.03
C TRP A 5 12.75 -23.21 18.25
N ARG A 6 13.79 -24.03 18.39
CA ARG A 6 13.79 -25.42 17.90
C ARG A 6 13.36 -26.32 19.04
N LEU A 7 12.09 -26.69 19.07
CA LEU A 7 11.55 -27.56 20.12
C LEU A 7 11.88 -29.03 19.85
N LEU A 8 11.76 -29.45 18.59
CA LEU A 8 12.19 -30.76 18.10
C LEU A 8 13.09 -30.55 16.87
N ASP A 9 13.86 -31.56 16.49
CA ASP A 9 14.65 -31.52 15.25
C ASP A 9 13.78 -31.28 14.01
N GLN A 10 12.52 -31.70 14.08
CA GLN A 10 11.53 -31.58 13.02
C GLN A 10 10.60 -30.37 13.17
N LEU A 11 10.61 -29.67 14.32
CA LEU A 11 9.67 -28.58 14.61
C LEU A 11 10.42 -27.32 15.08
N THR A 12 10.35 -26.29 14.25
CA THR A 12 10.86 -24.95 14.57
C THR A 12 9.71 -23.97 14.64
N ILE A 13 9.66 -23.20 15.71
CA ILE A 13 8.67 -22.15 15.95
C ILE A 13 9.41 -20.83 16.02
N GLN A 14 8.88 -19.81 15.34
CA GLN A 14 9.40 -18.46 15.33
C GLN A 14 8.32 -17.51 15.83
N GLY A 15 8.64 -16.74 16.86
CA GLY A 15 7.78 -15.69 17.40
C GLY A 15 8.42 -14.34 17.18
N GLY A 16 7.63 -13.35 16.74
CA GLY A 16 8.09 -11.99 16.56
C GLY A 16 7.06 -10.99 17.04
N LEU A 17 7.53 -9.91 17.64
CA LEU A 17 6.70 -8.77 18.02
C LEU A 17 7.33 -7.49 17.47
N ARG A 18 6.53 -6.75 16.72
CA ARG A 18 6.85 -5.41 16.26
C ARG A 18 5.90 -4.42 16.92
N VAL A 19 6.46 -3.34 17.42
CA VAL A 19 5.71 -2.24 18.02
C VAL A 19 6.15 -0.99 17.30
N ASP A 20 5.21 -0.30 16.66
CA ASP A 20 5.47 0.98 16.00
C ASP A 20 4.56 2.03 16.64
N TYR A 21 5.14 3.19 16.98
CA TYR A 21 4.39 4.33 17.48
C TYR A 21 4.39 5.43 16.42
N GLN A 22 3.20 5.81 15.96
CA GLN A 22 3.04 6.80 14.89
C GLN A 22 2.12 7.92 15.35
N HIS A 23 2.65 9.13 15.49
CA HIS A 23 1.81 10.31 15.69
C HIS A 23 1.14 10.70 14.36
N PRO A 24 -0.17 11.03 14.32
CA PRO A 24 -1.18 11.12 15.39
C PRO A 24 -1.99 9.83 15.65
N TYR A 25 -1.70 8.74 14.94
CA TYR A 25 -2.54 7.53 14.88
C TYR A 25 -2.38 6.56 16.08
N GLY A 26 -1.34 6.73 16.90
CA GLY A 26 -1.14 5.99 18.14
C GLY A 26 -0.16 4.82 18.03
N LEU A 27 -0.31 3.86 18.95
CA LEU A 27 0.55 2.69 19.10
C LEU A 27 -0.01 1.50 18.30
N PHE A 28 0.80 0.92 17.43
CA PHE A 28 0.47 -0.26 16.65
C PHE A 28 1.34 -1.44 17.11
N VAL A 29 0.69 -2.53 17.49
CA VAL A 29 1.35 -3.78 17.90
C VAL A 29 1.08 -4.85 16.86
N LEU A 30 2.15 -5.41 16.32
CA LEU A 30 2.15 -6.36 15.20
C LEU A 30 2.85 -7.63 15.65
N PRO A 31 2.12 -8.55 16.29
CA PRO A 31 2.65 -9.88 16.52
C PRO A 31 2.68 -10.65 15.20
N ARG A 32 3.74 -11.43 15.04
CA ARG A 32 3.98 -12.36 13.94
C ARG A 32 4.39 -13.69 14.54
N PHE A 33 3.80 -14.76 14.04
CA PHE A 33 4.11 -16.12 14.43
C PHE A 33 4.33 -16.97 13.18
N SER A 34 5.32 -17.85 13.18
CA SER A 34 5.57 -18.79 12.11
C SER A 34 6.06 -20.12 12.65
N THR A 35 5.62 -21.21 12.04
CA THR A 35 6.04 -22.56 12.36
C THR A 35 6.53 -23.25 11.11
N LEU A 36 7.63 -23.97 11.25
CA LEU A 36 8.22 -24.83 10.23
C LEU A 36 8.24 -26.26 10.79
N TYR A 37 7.51 -27.15 10.13
CA TYR A 37 7.44 -28.56 10.44
C TYR A 37 8.05 -29.39 9.30
N LYS A 38 8.99 -30.28 9.64
CA LYS A 38 9.77 -31.12 8.72
C LYS A 38 9.69 -32.58 9.15
N PRO A 39 8.60 -33.29 8.83
CA PRO A 39 8.45 -34.69 9.20
C PRO A 39 9.48 -35.60 8.50
N THR A 40 9.90 -35.24 7.29
CA THR A 40 10.90 -35.98 6.50
C THR A 40 11.80 -35.02 5.72
N ALA A 41 12.97 -35.48 5.26
CA ALA A 41 13.91 -34.67 4.48
C ALA A 41 13.33 -34.09 3.17
N TRP A 42 12.29 -34.73 2.60
CA TRP A 42 11.66 -34.34 1.34
C TRP A 42 10.41 -33.47 1.50
N LEU A 43 9.86 -33.34 2.72
CA LEU A 43 8.63 -32.59 2.97
C LEU A 43 8.83 -31.54 4.06
N ALA A 44 8.55 -30.29 3.72
CA ALA A 44 8.58 -29.17 4.66
C ALA A 44 7.26 -28.41 4.59
N VAL A 45 6.60 -28.28 5.73
CA VAL A 45 5.35 -27.53 5.91
C VAL A 45 5.68 -26.25 6.66
N ARG A 46 5.30 -25.11 6.10
CA ARG A 46 5.40 -23.80 6.77
C ARG A 46 4.01 -23.23 6.96
N ALA A 47 3.71 -22.87 8.18
CA ALA A 47 2.51 -22.13 8.54
C ALA A 47 2.91 -20.85 9.26
N GLY A 48 2.12 -19.80 9.14
CA GLY A 48 2.40 -18.56 9.85
C GLY A 48 1.29 -17.56 9.67
N GLY A 49 1.21 -16.64 10.61
CA GLY A 49 0.23 -15.58 10.64
C GLY A 49 0.77 -14.37 11.38
N GLY A 50 0.29 -13.19 11.02
CA GLY A 50 0.66 -11.96 11.70
C GLY A 50 -0.29 -10.84 11.32
N PHE A 51 -0.31 -9.82 12.16
CA PHE A 51 -1.06 -8.60 11.88
C PHE A 51 -0.19 -7.64 11.06
N GLY A 52 -0.82 -6.98 10.09
CA GLY A 52 -0.23 -5.90 9.31
C GLY A 52 -1.11 -4.65 9.40
N TYR A 53 -0.50 -3.47 9.42
CA TYR A 53 -1.21 -2.21 9.30
C TYR A 53 -0.61 -1.36 8.18
N LYS A 54 -1.42 -0.46 7.63
CA LYS A 54 -0.97 0.57 6.69
C LYS A 54 -1.31 1.92 7.29
N ALA A 55 -0.29 2.71 7.61
CA ALA A 55 -0.49 4.09 8.05
C ALA A 55 -1.09 4.93 6.91
N PRO A 56 -2.06 5.82 7.18
CA PRO A 56 -2.53 6.78 6.18
C PRO A 56 -1.38 7.72 5.85
N THR A 57 -1.02 7.78 4.56
CA THR A 57 -0.07 8.75 4.05
C THR A 57 -0.84 9.86 3.33
N ILE A 58 -0.21 11.03 3.17
CA ILE A 58 -0.77 12.17 2.42
C ILE A 58 -1.14 11.82 0.97
N PHE A 59 -0.58 10.73 0.43
CA PHE A 59 -0.96 10.13 -0.86
C PHE A 59 -1.80 8.87 -0.67
N SER A 60 -2.88 8.96 0.11
CA SER A 60 -3.90 7.90 0.14
C SER A 60 -4.90 8.14 -0.99
N SER A 61 -5.44 7.08 -1.59
CA SER A 61 -6.44 7.19 -2.67
C SER A 61 -7.65 8.05 -2.27
N THR A 62 -8.03 8.03 -0.99
CA THR A 62 -9.07 8.90 -0.43
C THR A 62 -8.64 10.38 -0.41
N THR A 63 -7.37 10.68 -0.15
CA THR A 63 -6.83 12.04 -0.19
C THR A 63 -6.72 12.56 -1.62
N GLU A 64 -6.34 11.71 -2.60
CA GLU A 64 -6.32 12.09 -4.02
C GLU A 64 -7.71 12.42 -4.55
N GLN A 65 -8.74 11.63 -4.19
CA GLN A 65 -10.12 11.93 -4.54
C GLN A 65 -10.58 13.29 -3.98
N GLN A 66 -10.15 13.63 -2.77
CA GLN A 66 -10.49 14.92 -2.14
C GLN A 66 -9.69 16.09 -2.74
N ALA A 67 -8.46 15.87 -3.21
CA ALA A 67 -7.66 16.86 -3.92
C ALA A 67 -8.10 17.05 -5.39
N TYR A 68 -8.90 16.14 -5.94
CA TYR A 68 -9.54 16.26 -7.26
C TYR A 68 -10.88 17.01 -7.21
N VAL A 69 -11.21 17.66 -6.10
CA VAL A 69 -12.36 18.57 -6.04
C VAL A 69 -11.91 19.93 -6.58
N ASN A 70 -12.55 20.38 -7.66
CA ASN A 70 -12.34 21.70 -8.29
C ASN A 70 -11.13 21.82 -9.25
N VAL A 71 -10.71 20.74 -9.90
CA VAL A 71 -9.94 20.86 -11.14
C VAL A 71 -10.89 21.25 -12.27
N LEU A 72 -10.86 22.54 -12.63
CA LEU A 72 -11.51 23.02 -13.84
C LEU A 72 -10.83 22.34 -15.04
N PRO A 73 -11.57 21.83 -16.04
CA PRO A 73 -10.97 21.47 -17.30
C PRO A 73 -10.27 22.71 -17.84
N SER A 74 -8.95 22.63 -18.05
CA SER A 74 -8.22 23.72 -18.69
C SER A 74 -8.71 23.80 -20.14
N SER A 75 -9.74 24.62 -20.37
CA SER A 75 -10.13 25.02 -21.71
C SER A 75 -8.93 25.76 -22.30
N ARG A 76 -8.25 25.15 -23.28
CA ARG A 76 -7.47 25.92 -24.23
C ARG A 76 -8.43 26.36 -25.32
N PRO A 77 -8.82 27.64 -25.41
CA PRO A 77 -9.47 28.13 -26.61
C PRO A 77 -8.35 28.42 -27.62
N SER A 78 -8.09 27.51 -28.55
CA SER A 78 -7.28 27.84 -29.72
C SER A 78 -7.49 26.83 -30.83
N CYS A 79 -8.69 26.81 -31.40
CA CYS A 79 -8.80 26.66 -32.85
C CYS A 79 -10.16 27.20 -33.30
N ALA A 80 -10.27 28.53 -33.40
CA ALA A 80 -11.27 29.11 -34.28
C ALA A 80 -10.59 29.25 -35.66
N PRO A 81 -11.06 28.55 -36.71
CA PRO A 81 -10.60 28.87 -38.06
C PRO A 81 -11.03 30.31 -38.37
N LYS A 82 -10.09 31.14 -38.84
CA LYS A 82 -10.36 32.52 -39.26
C LYS A 82 -11.46 32.51 -40.32
N LEU A 83 -12.53 33.30 -40.12
CA LEU A 83 -13.49 33.58 -41.18
C LEU A 83 -12.75 34.31 -42.31
N PRO A 84 -13.00 33.96 -43.59
CA PRO A 84 -12.41 34.70 -44.70
C PRO A 84 -12.94 36.13 -44.72
N GLU A 85 -12.00 37.07 -44.82
CA GLU A 85 -12.24 38.50 -44.97
C GLU A 85 -13.18 38.75 -46.16
N ALA A 86 -14.26 39.50 -45.94
CA ALA A 86 -15.26 39.76 -46.96
C ALA A 86 -14.71 40.66 -48.06
N GLU A 87 -14.46 40.09 -49.24
CA GLU A 87 -14.31 40.87 -50.47
C GLU A 87 -15.69 41.06 -51.11
N THR A 88 -16.27 42.26 -50.89
CA THR A 88 -17.34 42.79 -51.75
C THR A 88 -16.68 43.69 -52.78
N PRO A 89 -16.86 43.43 -54.08
CA PRO A 89 -17.32 44.54 -54.91
C PRO A 89 -18.28 44.16 -56.05
N THR A 90 -19.22 45.08 -56.27
CA THR A 90 -20.12 45.29 -57.43
C THR A 90 -21.45 44.55 -57.42
#